data_AF-A0AAU5Y6N2-F1
#
_entry.id   AF-A0AAU5Y6N2-F1
#
_cell.length_a   1.000
_cell.length_b   1.000
_cell.length_c   1.000
_cell.angle_alpha   90.00
_cell.angle_beta   90.00
_cell.angle_gamma   90.00
#
_symmetry.space_group_name_H-M   'P 1'
#
loop_
_entity.id
_entity.type
_entity.pdbx_description
1 polymer ?
#
loop_
_entity_poly.entity_id
_entity_poly.type
_entity_poly.pdbx_seq_one_letter_code
_entity_poly.pdbx_strand_id
1 'polypeptide(L)'
;MTDYEFPETPEIEKAYRAAYKALSALAPGTVTVEEETLFLEVLSQFPFLLDRADLATTARLGPAVSWQASRQDDDWGLAVSGLDLDLDGDEHDFGGAVLGAEVTEGPDGRWHGSALDRAGLAYKRACGWDFAPGESGVWLLMLAPVAASGGEEGVWFFSGRLGGFVVVYDRDEDGTYESVGHIWTATAWQRRGIARRLLTEARSRFPITTVEEPYTEKGAAFLNACPGKE
;
A
#
# COMPACT_ATOMS: atom_id res chain seq x y z
N MET A 1 45.52 16.86 -18.30
CA MET A 1 44.05 16.89 -18.48
C MET A 1 43.68 15.63 -19.23
N THR A 2 43.13 14.65 -18.53
CA THR A 2 42.53 13.48 -19.18
C THR A 2 41.13 13.88 -19.59
N ASP A 3 40.90 14.02 -20.89
CA ASP A 3 39.57 14.08 -21.47
C ASP A 3 38.92 12.72 -21.24
N TYR A 4 38.04 12.69 -20.24
CA TYR A 4 37.25 11.51 -19.92
C TYR A 4 35.91 11.68 -20.63
N GLU A 5 35.81 11.15 -21.85
CA GLU A 5 34.53 11.09 -22.57
C GLU A 5 33.79 9.81 -22.18
N PHE A 6 32.52 9.97 -21.80
CA PHE A 6 31.64 8.85 -21.50
C PHE A 6 31.29 8.12 -22.80
N PRO A 7 31.18 6.78 -22.81
CA PRO A 7 30.82 6.06 -24.02
C PRO A 7 29.46 6.50 -24.56
N GLU A 8 29.42 6.89 -25.84
CA GLU A 8 28.15 7.10 -26.54
C GLU A 8 27.38 5.78 -26.59
N THR A 9 26.18 5.77 -26.02
CA THR A 9 25.26 4.61 -26.08
C THR A 9 23.90 5.06 -26.62
N PRO A 10 23.82 5.48 -27.91
CA PRO A 10 22.64 6.18 -28.45
C PRO A 10 21.34 5.38 -28.35
N GLU A 11 21.42 4.05 -28.43
CA GLU A 11 20.27 3.15 -28.28
C GLU A 11 19.73 3.12 -26.85
N ILE A 12 20.63 3.11 -25.86
CA ILE A 12 20.30 3.13 -24.43
C ILE A 12 19.75 4.51 -24.05
N GLU A 13 20.37 5.58 -24.55
CA GLU A 13 19.91 6.95 -24.33
C GLU A 13 18.47 7.15 -24.78
N LYS A 14 18.12 6.72 -26.00
CA LYS A 14 16.75 6.82 -26.50
C LYS A 14 15.75 6.08 -25.61
N ALA A 15 16.09 4.88 -25.14
CA ALA A 15 15.24 4.09 -24.26
C ALA A 15 15.05 4.75 -22.89
N TYR A 16 16.15 5.24 -22.28
CA TYR A 16 16.10 5.93 -20.99
C TYR A 16 15.32 7.23 -21.06
N ARG A 17 15.49 8.03 -22.12
CA ARG A 17 14.72 9.25 -22.34
C ARG A 17 13.23 8.97 -22.48
N ALA A 18 12.85 7.97 -23.27
CA ALA A 18 11.45 7.54 -23.38
C ALA A 18 10.87 7.08 -22.03
N ALA A 19 11.64 6.31 -21.25
CA ALA A 19 11.22 5.89 -19.91
C ALA A 19 11.13 7.06 -18.92
N TYR A 20 12.10 7.98 -18.94
CA TYR A 20 12.13 9.19 -18.12
C TYR A 20 10.88 10.03 -18.37
N LYS A 21 10.52 10.23 -19.64
CA LYS A 21 9.31 10.96 -20.04
C LYS A 21 8.04 10.29 -19.49
N ALA A 22 7.95 8.96 -19.62
CA ALA A 22 6.80 8.21 -19.14
C ALA A 22 6.68 8.26 -17.60
N LEU A 23 7.80 8.12 -16.88
CA LEU A 23 7.84 8.19 -15.42
C LEU A 23 7.53 9.60 -14.90
N SER A 24 8.06 10.63 -15.56
CA SER A 24 7.78 12.04 -15.24
C SER A 24 6.30 12.39 -15.39
N ALA A 25 5.61 11.76 -16.35
CA ALA A 25 4.16 11.91 -16.51
C ALA A 25 3.36 11.30 -15.33
N LEU A 26 3.90 10.27 -14.67
CA LEU A 26 3.30 9.66 -13.47
C LEU A 26 3.61 10.45 -12.18
N ALA A 27 4.74 11.18 -12.16
CA ALA A 27 5.21 11.95 -11.02
C ALA A 27 5.56 13.40 -11.40
N PRO A 28 4.58 14.24 -11.78
CA PRO A 28 4.84 15.58 -12.28
C PRO A 28 5.49 16.49 -11.22
N GLY A 29 6.39 17.38 -11.67
CA GLY A 29 7.04 18.39 -10.83
C GLY A 29 8.15 17.86 -9.92
N THR A 30 8.62 16.63 -10.15
CA THR A 30 9.68 16.01 -9.34
C THR A 30 11.09 16.22 -9.89
N VAL A 31 11.22 16.60 -11.16
CA VAL A 31 12.49 16.76 -11.88
C VAL A 31 12.41 17.88 -12.92
N THR A 32 13.57 18.31 -13.43
CA THR A 32 13.70 19.27 -14.54
C THR A 32 13.16 18.71 -15.85
N VAL A 33 12.76 19.59 -16.77
CA VAL A 33 12.18 19.20 -18.05
C VAL A 33 13.25 18.47 -18.89
N GLU A 34 12.89 17.30 -19.43
CA GLU A 34 13.76 16.40 -20.20
C GLU A 34 14.53 17.11 -21.33
N GLU A 35 13.89 18.08 -21.99
CA GLU A 35 14.41 18.82 -23.15
C GLU A 35 15.62 19.70 -22.82
N GLU A 36 15.90 19.96 -21.54
CA GLU A 36 17.01 20.79 -21.07
C GLU A 36 18.10 19.97 -20.32
N THR A 37 17.90 18.65 -20.19
CA THR A 37 18.68 17.81 -19.26
C THR A 37 19.70 16.93 -20.01
N LEU A 38 20.96 16.98 -19.59
CA LEU A 38 22.05 16.15 -20.15
C LEU A 38 21.75 14.66 -19.89
N PHE A 39 22.21 13.75 -20.75
CA PHE A 39 21.91 12.32 -20.58
C PHE A 39 22.40 11.75 -19.22
N LEU A 40 23.55 12.23 -18.74
CA LEU A 40 24.07 11.84 -17.42
C LEU A 40 23.17 12.33 -16.27
N GLU A 41 22.56 13.50 -16.42
CA GLU A 41 21.60 14.01 -15.43
C GLU A 41 20.32 13.16 -15.45
N VAL A 42 19.83 12.78 -16.65
CA VAL A 42 18.72 11.82 -16.82
C VAL A 42 19.01 10.51 -16.09
N LEU A 43 20.21 9.93 -16.27
CA LEU A 43 20.63 8.71 -15.59
C LEU A 43 20.69 8.88 -14.07
N SER A 44 21.24 10.01 -13.59
CA SER A 44 21.36 10.28 -12.15
C SER A 44 20.01 10.43 -11.44
N GLN A 45 18.99 10.96 -12.14
CA GLN A 45 17.65 11.20 -11.61
C GLN A 45 16.72 9.98 -11.78
N PHE A 46 17.10 9.01 -12.61
CA PHE A 46 16.23 7.90 -12.98
C PHE A 46 15.75 7.04 -11.78
N PRO A 47 16.61 6.65 -10.82
CA PRO A 47 16.16 5.89 -9.65
C PRO A 47 15.13 6.67 -8.82
N PHE A 48 15.38 7.96 -8.62
CA PHE A 48 14.45 8.83 -7.90
C PHE A 48 13.09 8.93 -8.61
N LEU A 49 13.09 9.04 -9.94
CA LEU A 49 11.84 9.05 -10.72
C LEU A 49 11.07 7.73 -10.64
N LEU A 50 11.77 6.60 -10.67
CA LEU A 50 11.15 5.29 -10.48
C LEU A 50 10.44 5.23 -9.13
N ASP A 51 11.11 5.61 -8.04
CA ASP A 51 10.54 5.61 -6.69
C ASP A 51 9.31 6.54 -6.59
N ARG A 52 9.37 7.71 -7.22
CA ARG A 52 8.26 8.67 -7.23
C ARG A 52 7.07 8.16 -8.04
N ALA A 53 7.32 7.55 -9.20
CA ALA A 53 6.27 6.97 -10.03
C ALA A 53 5.62 5.75 -9.36
N ASP A 54 6.41 4.92 -8.67
CA ASP A 54 5.92 3.78 -7.90
C ASP A 54 5.04 4.24 -6.74
N LEU A 55 5.48 5.24 -5.96
CA LEU A 55 4.67 5.80 -4.87
C LEU A 55 3.38 6.46 -5.39
N ALA A 56 3.44 7.16 -6.53
CA ALA A 56 2.24 7.74 -7.16
C ALA A 56 1.25 6.66 -7.61
N THR A 57 1.77 5.55 -8.17
CA THR A 57 0.97 4.38 -8.56
C THR A 57 0.36 3.71 -7.34
N THR A 58 1.14 3.53 -6.28
CA THR A 58 0.70 2.99 -4.98
C THR A 58 -0.42 3.84 -4.39
N ALA A 59 -0.28 5.16 -4.38
CA ALA A 59 -1.32 6.06 -3.88
C ALA A 59 -2.63 5.98 -4.69
N ARG A 60 -2.53 5.65 -5.98
CA ARG A 60 -3.68 5.54 -6.87
C ARG A 60 -4.35 4.17 -6.82
N LEU A 61 -3.58 3.09 -6.92
CA LEU A 61 -4.08 1.73 -7.14
C LEU A 61 -3.86 0.80 -5.95
N GLY A 62 -2.99 1.17 -5.01
CA GLY A 62 -2.47 0.27 -3.99
C GLY A 62 -1.15 -0.39 -4.41
N PRO A 63 -0.31 -0.79 -3.46
CA PRO A 63 0.86 -1.62 -3.74
C PRO A 63 0.43 -2.99 -4.29
N ALA A 64 1.29 -3.62 -5.06
CA ALA A 64 1.08 -5.00 -5.51
C ALA A 64 1.26 -5.96 -4.34
N VAL A 65 0.38 -6.95 -4.24
CA VAL A 65 0.41 -7.98 -3.20
C VAL A 65 -0.03 -9.31 -3.79
N SER A 66 0.42 -10.39 -3.18
CA SER A 66 0.01 -11.75 -3.44
C SER A 66 -0.44 -12.44 -2.17
N TRP A 67 -1.28 -13.46 -2.34
CA TRP A 67 -1.76 -14.27 -1.22
C TRP A 67 -2.23 -15.63 -1.72
N GLN A 68 -2.30 -16.57 -0.80
CA GLN A 68 -2.80 -17.90 -1.01
C GLN A 68 -4.14 -18.05 -0.30
N ALA A 69 -5.17 -18.56 -0.97
CA ALA A 69 -6.47 -18.79 -0.35
C ALA A 69 -7.20 -19.96 -1.03
N SER A 70 -8.29 -20.43 -0.43
CA SER A 70 -9.18 -21.38 -1.08
C SER A 70 -9.76 -20.80 -2.37
N ARG A 71 -9.98 -21.68 -3.36
CA ARG A 71 -10.63 -21.33 -4.62
C ARG A 71 -11.98 -20.66 -4.37
N GLN A 72 -12.23 -19.56 -5.07
CA GLN A 72 -13.54 -18.92 -5.15
C GLN A 72 -14.13 -19.21 -6.53
N ASP A 73 -15.28 -19.87 -6.57
CA ASP A 73 -15.92 -20.30 -7.83
C ASP A 73 -16.69 -19.17 -8.54
N ASP A 74 -16.89 -18.02 -7.88
CA ASP A 74 -17.60 -16.84 -8.40
C ASP A 74 -16.65 -15.69 -8.80
N ASP A 75 -17.23 -14.61 -9.37
CA ASP A 75 -16.56 -13.35 -9.70
C ASP A 75 -15.71 -12.86 -8.51
N TRP A 76 -14.39 -12.76 -8.70
CA TRP A 76 -13.45 -12.47 -7.62
C TRP A 76 -13.66 -11.05 -7.07
N GLY A 77 -14.44 -10.96 -6.00
CA GLY A 77 -14.72 -9.72 -5.29
C GLY A 77 -13.53 -9.25 -4.46
N LEU A 78 -13.69 -8.09 -3.83
CA LEU A 78 -12.74 -7.62 -2.83
C LEU A 78 -12.73 -8.56 -1.62
N ALA A 79 -11.54 -8.99 -1.19
CA ALA A 79 -11.35 -9.83 -0.02
C ALA A 79 -10.81 -9.02 1.16
N VAL A 80 -11.17 -9.42 2.38
CA VAL A 80 -10.60 -8.86 3.61
C VAL A 80 -9.61 -9.89 4.17
N SER A 81 -8.46 -9.42 4.62
CA SER A 81 -7.45 -10.20 5.32
C SER A 81 -6.90 -9.34 6.46
N GLY A 82 -6.04 -9.91 7.31
CA GLY A 82 -5.40 -9.16 8.38
C GLY A 82 -4.07 -9.74 8.81
N LEU A 83 -3.29 -8.91 9.48
CA LEU A 83 -1.98 -9.23 10.08
C LEU A 83 -1.95 -8.62 11.46
N ASP A 84 -1.52 -9.39 12.45
CA ASP A 84 -1.10 -8.88 13.74
C ASP A 84 0.42 -8.67 13.68
N LEU A 85 0.88 -7.43 13.90
CA LEU A 85 2.30 -7.08 13.89
C LEU A 85 2.87 -6.82 15.30
N ASP A 86 2.04 -6.82 16.35
CA ASP A 86 2.50 -6.62 17.72
C ASP A 86 2.86 -7.95 18.40
N LEU A 87 2.27 -9.06 17.93
CA LEU A 87 2.49 -10.40 18.45
C LEU A 87 3.21 -11.29 17.43
N ASP A 88 4.14 -12.14 17.91
CA ASP A 88 4.87 -13.15 17.13
C ASP A 88 3.98 -14.33 16.64
N GLY A 89 2.81 -14.01 16.07
CA GLY A 89 1.91 -14.94 15.38
C GLY A 89 0.73 -15.51 16.19
N ASP A 90 -0.41 -15.60 15.51
CA ASP A 90 -1.57 -16.50 15.74
C ASP A 90 -2.60 -16.20 16.85
N GLU A 91 -2.63 -15.03 17.51
CA GLU A 91 -3.78 -14.72 18.39
C GLU A 91 -5.07 -14.35 17.64
N HIS A 92 -4.96 -13.89 16.39
CA HIS A 92 -6.10 -13.44 15.60
C HIS A 92 -6.24 -14.19 14.27
N ASP A 93 -7.31 -14.99 14.14
CA ASP A 93 -7.68 -15.65 12.89
C ASP A 93 -8.39 -14.66 11.94
N PHE A 94 -7.66 -14.15 10.95
CA PHE A 94 -8.18 -13.29 9.88
C PHE A 94 -8.73 -14.06 8.68
N GLY A 95 -8.91 -15.37 8.80
CA GLY A 95 -9.41 -16.28 7.77
C GLY A 95 -8.29 -16.97 6.98
N GLY A 96 -8.68 -17.83 6.04
CA GLY A 96 -7.77 -18.74 5.33
C GLY A 96 -6.89 -18.13 4.25
N ALA A 97 -6.66 -16.81 4.25
CA ALA A 97 -5.78 -16.15 3.30
C ALA A 97 -4.36 -15.99 3.89
N VAL A 98 -3.37 -16.66 3.31
CA VAL A 98 -1.97 -16.56 3.69
C VAL A 98 -1.30 -15.52 2.79
N LEU A 99 -0.91 -14.39 3.35
CA LEU A 99 -0.29 -13.28 2.62
C LEU A 99 1.14 -13.63 2.19
N GLY A 100 1.56 -13.12 1.03
CA GLY A 100 2.94 -13.25 0.56
C GLY A 100 3.90 -12.43 1.42
N ALA A 101 5.16 -12.86 1.49
CA ALA A 101 6.19 -12.20 2.29
C ALA A 101 6.38 -10.73 1.90
N GLU A 102 6.16 -10.37 0.63
CA GLU A 102 6.29 -8.99 0.14
C GLU A 102 5.31 -8.01 0.80
N VAL A 103 4.29 -8.52 1.48
CA VAL A 103 3.35 -7.68 2.23
C VAL A 103 4.08 -6.98 3.38
N THR A 104 4.91 -7.69 4.13
CA THR A 104 5.65 -7.20 5.30
C THR A 104 7.16 -7.05 5.07
N GLU A 105 7.70 -7.67 4.02
CA GLU A 105 9.13 -7.68 3.70
C GLU A 105 9.42 -6.96 2.37
N GLY A 106 10.35 -6.03 2.42
CA GLY A 106 10.94 -5.35 1.27
C GLY A 106 12.14 -6.10 0.70
N PRO A 107 12.91 -5.46 -0.20
CA PRO A 107 13.98 -6.13 -0.95
C PRO A 107 15.11 -6.72 -0.09
N ASP A 108 15.32 -6.20 1.13
CA ASP A 108 16.32 -6.67 2.09
C ASP A 108 15.76 -7.64 3.14
N GLY A 109 14.50 -8.07 2.98
CA GLY A 109 13.79 -8.94 3.93
C GLY A 109 13.32 -8.21 5.20
N ARG A 110 13.22 -6.88 5.17
CA ARG A 110 12.76 -6.05 6.31
C ARG A 110 11.56 -5.19 5.91
N TRP A 111 10.91 -4.54 6.88
CA TRP A 111 9.75 -3.67 6.63
C TRP A 111 9.88 -2.70 5.46
N HIS A 112 11.04 -2.06 5.30
CA HIS A 112 11.21 -0.97 4.34
C HIS A 112 11.11 -1.43 2.88
N GLY A 113 10.19 -0.80 2.15
CA GLY A 113 9.91 -1.15 0.76
C GLY A 113 8.94 -2.33 0.59
N SER A 114 8.42 -2.89 1.69
CA SER A 114 7.28 -3.83 1.69
C SER A 114 6.01 -3.17 1.14
N ALA A 115 4.98 -3.96 0.87
CA ALA A 115 3.69 -3.42 0.43
C ALA A 115 3.05 -2.52 1.51
N LEU A 116 3.08 -2.94 2.78
CA LEU A 116 2.49 -2.14 3.87
C LEU A 116 3.25 -0.83 4.11
N ASP A 117 4.58 -0.85 4.06
CA ASP A 117 5.40 0.36 4.14
C ASP A 117 5.04 1.35 3.02
N ARG A 118 4.95 0.87 1.77
CA ARG A 118 4.55 1.70 0.63
C ARG A 118 3.13 2.25 0.78
N ALA A 119 2.18 1.44 1.26
CA ALA A 119 0.82 1.89 1.54
C ALA A 119 0.80 2.96 2.65
N GLY A 120 1.58 2.77 3.71
CA GLY A 120 1.76 3.73 4.79
C GLY A 120 2.34 5.05 4.30
N LEU A 121 3.37 5.02 3.45
CA LEU A 121 3.95 6.21 2.82
C LEU A 121 2.96 6.92 1.89
N ALA A 122 2.15 6.17 1.15
CA ALA A 122 1.10 6.72 0.32
C ALA A 122 0.00 7.40 1.15
N TYR A 123 -0.42 6.78 2.26
CA TYR A 123 -1.32 7.36 3.25
C TYR A 123 -0.75 8.65 3.85
N LYS A 124 0.48 8.59 4.38
CA LYS A 124 1.20 9.74 4.94
C LYS A 124 1.16 10.93 3.99
N ARG A 125 1.54 10.70 2.73
CA ARG A 125 1.53 11.75 1.70
C ARG A 125 0.13 12.25 1.37
N ALA A 126 -0.85 11.37 1.26
CA ALA A 126 -2.24 11.74 0.92
C ALA A 126 -2.91 12.57 2.02
N CYS A 127 -2.52 12.35 3.27
CA CYS A 127 -3.06 13.07 4.43
C CYS A 127 -2.20 14.26 4.87
N GLY A 128 -0.99 14.42 4.33
CA GLY A 128 -0.07 15.48 4.73
C GLY A 128 0.52 15.25 6.13
N TRP A 129 0.65 13.99 6.55
CA TRP A 129 1.22 13.64 7.84
C TRP A 129 2.75 13.62 7.82
N ASP A 130 3.35 13.81 8.99
CA ASP A 130 4.80 13.71 9.18
C ASP A 130 5.28 12.27 9.38
N PHE A 131 4.37 11.34 9.67
CA PHE A 131 4.66 9.93 9.90
C PHE A 131 3.72 9.01 9.12
N ALA A 132 4.20 7.79 8.86
CA ALA A 132 3.43 6.69 8.30
C ALA A 132 3.18 5.66 9.42
N PRO A 133 2.13 4.83 9.31
CA PRO A 133 1.98 3.65 10.15
C PRO A 133 3.24 2.77 10.04
N GLY A 134 3.74 2.31 11.19
CA GLY A 134 4.90 1.43 11.26
C GLY A 134 4.52 -0.05 11.35
N GLU A 135 5.51 -0.87 11.70
CA GLU A 135 5.38 -2.32 11.98
C GLU A 135 4.80 -2.53 13.39
N SER A 136 3.54 -2.13 13.57
CA SER A 136 2.80 -2.28 14.84
C SER A 136 1.30 -2.26 14.58
N GLY A 137 0.56 -2.75 15.55
CA GLY A 137 -0.90 -2.88 15.52
C GLY A 137 -1.38 -4.05 14.67
N VAL A 138 -2.68 -4.25 14.71
CA VAL A 138 -3.38 -5.14 13.79
C VAL A 138 -3.76 -4.39 12.52
N TRP A 139 -3.25 -4.86 11.40
CA TRP A 139 -3.58 -4.36 10.07
C TRP A 139 -4.70 -5.18 9.45
N LEU A 140 -5.85 -4.55 9.19
CA LEU A 140 -6.92 -5.10 8.36
C LEU A 140 -6.78 -4.58 6.93
N LEU A 141 -6.74 -5.49 5.97
CA LEU A 141 -6.37 -5.23 4.58
C LEU A 141 -7.54 -5.52 3.63
N MET A 142 -7.74 -4.64 2.65
CA MET A 142 -8.66 -4.88 1.54
C MET A 142 -7.88 -5.29 0.29
N LEU A 143 -7.99 -6.56 -0.10
CA LEU A 143 -7.31 -7.14 -1.24
C LEU A 143 -8.20 -7.09 -2.49
N ALA A 144 -7.67 -6.53 -3.57
CA ALA A 144 -8.33 -6.45 -4.87
C ALA A 144 -7.63 -7.40 -5.85
N PRO A 145 -8.20 -8.59 -6.13
CA PRO A 145 -7.58 -9.57 -7.03
C PRO A 145 -7.52 -9.06 -8.47
N VAL A 146 -6.44 -9.41 -9.16
CA VAL A 146 -6.20 -9.11 -10.57
C VAL A 146 -6.01 -10.39 -11.37
N ALA A 147 -5.29 -11.36 -10.80
CA ALA A 147 -5.08 -12.67 -11.40
C ALA A 147 -5.03 -13.73 -10.31
N ALA A 148 -5.38 -14.96 -10.66
CA ALA A 148 -5.21 -16.11 -9.80
C ALA A 148 -4.78 -17.34 -10.62
N SER A 149 -4.08 -18.26 -9.97
CA SER A 149 -3.63 -19.51 -10.55
C SER A 149 -3.66 -20.61 -9.49
N GLY A 150 -4.25 -21.75 -9.82
CA GLY A 150 -4.31 -22.92 -8.95
C GLY A 150 -4.81 -24.14 -9.73
N GLY A 151 -4.62 -25.33 -9.14
CA GLY A 151 -5.16 -26.57 -9.69
C GLY A 151 -6.67 -26.73 -9.44
N GLU A 152 -7.24 -27.82 -9.95
CA GLU A 152 -8.64 -28.19 -9.64
C GLU A 152 -8.83 -28.50 -8.15
N GLU A 153 -7.79 -29.02 -7.49
CA GLU A 153 -7.74 -29.29 -6.07
C GLU A 153 -6.68 -28.40 -5.38
N GLY A 154 -6.99 -27.90 -4.19
CA GLY A 154 -6.02 -27.21 -3.32
C GLY A 154 -6.08 -25.68 -3.29
N VAL A 155 -5.02 -25.09 -2.75
CA VAL A 155 -4.88 -23.65 -2.52
C VAL A 155 -4.57 -22.92 -3.82
N TRP A 156 -5.20 -21.79 -4.03
CA TRP A 156 -4.98 -20.92 -5.17
C TRP A 156 -4.03 -19.78 -4.80
N PHE A 157 -3.14 -19.44 -5.72
CA PHE A 157 -2.29 -18.27 -5.62
C PHE A 157 -2.96 -17.09 -6.32
N PHE A 158 -3.18 -16.01 -5.59
CA PHE A 158 -3.77 -14.77 -6.06
C PHE A 158 -2.69 -13.69 -6.12
N SER A 159 -2.80 -12.81 -7.12
CA SER A 159 -2.04 -11.57 -7.21
C SER A 159 -2.98 -10.41 -7.48
N GLY A 160 -2.68 -9.26 -6.90
CA GLY A 160 -3.58 -8.13 -6.94
C GLY A 160 -3.00 -6.86 -6.34
N ARG A 161 -3.90 -6.04 -5.80
CA ARG A 161 -3.57 -4.75 -5.18
C ARG A 161 -4.15 -4.65 -3.78
N LEU A 162 -3.43 -3.98 -2.89
CA LEU A 162 -3.99 -3.56 -1.61
C LEU A 162 -4.82 -2.28 -1.80
N GLY A 163 -6.15 -2.44 -1.89
CA GLY A 163 -7.09 -1.34 -2.16
C GLY A 163 -7.29 -0.37 -0.98
N GLY A 164 -6.98 -0.79 0.23
CA GLY A 164 -7.06 0.03 1.44
C GLY A 164 -6.71 -0.76 2.70
N PHE A 165 -6.55 -0.06 3.82
CA PHE A 165 -6.26 -0.67 5.11
C PHE A 165 -6.92 0.10 6.27
N VAL A 166 -7.05 -0.59 7.40
CA VAL A 166 -7.32 -0.03 8.74
C VAL A 166 -6.26 -0.60 9.69
N VAL A 167 -5.70 0.23 10.57
CA VAL A 167 -4.81 -0.23 11.65
C VAL A 167 -5.48 0.00 12.99
N VAL A 168 -5.49 -1.04 13.80
CA VAL A 168 -6.02 -1.05 15.16
C VAL A 168 -4.86 -1.20 16.14
N TYR A 169 -4.89 -0.46 17.23
CA TYR A 169 -3.89 -0.45 18.28
C TYR A 169 -4.51 -0.81 19.61
N ASP A 170 -3.71 -1.51 20.42
CA ASP A 170 -3.77 -1.51 21.87
C ASP A 170 -2.91 -0.34 22.35
N ARG A 171 -3.54 0.72 22.88
CA ARG A 171 -2.81 1.94 23.27
C ARG A 171 -2.44 2.00 24.74
N ASP A 172 -3.12 1.23 25.58
CA ASP A 172 -2.82 1.15 27.01
C ASP A 172 -1.99 -0.09 27.40
N GLU A 173 -1.62 -0.89 26.41
CA GLU A 173 -0.78 -2.09 26.52
C GLU A 173 -1.41 -3.17 27.41
N ASP A 174 -2.75 -3.23 27.44
CA ASP A 174 -3.52 -4.18 28.26
C ASP A 174 -3.85 -5.51 27.55
N GLY A 175 -3.47 -5.62 26.27
CA GLY A 175 -3.75 -6.73 25.37
C GLY A 175 -5.05 -6.58 24.57
N THR A 176 -5.78 -5.48 24.72
CA THR A 176 -7.04 -5.22 24.04
C THR A 176 -6.86 -4.20 22.93
N TYR A 177 -7.08 -4.61 21.68
CA TYR A 177 -7.11 -3.66 20.56
C TYR A 177 -8.44 -2.86 20.57
N GLU A 178 -8.40 -1.61 21.00
CA GLU A 178 -9.57 -0.77 21.27
C GLU A 178 -9.59 0.54 20.45
N SER A 179 -8.49 0.87 19.79
CA SER A 179 -8.31 2.14 19.07
C SER A 179 -8.03 1.96 17.58
N VAL A 180 -8.76 2.66 16.71
CA VAL A 180 -8.41 2.75 15.28
C VAL A 180 -7.51 3.97 15.06
N GLY A 181 -6.22 3.74 14.79
CA GLY A 181 -5.25 4.81 14.54
C GLY A 181 -5.19 5.27 13.09
N HIS A 182 -5.37 4.35 12.14
CA HIS A 182 -5.19 4.66 10.72
C HIS A 182 -6.27 4.04 9.84
N ILE A 183 -6.77 4.82 8.87
CA ILE A 183 -7.71 4.35 7.85
C ILE A 183 -7.31 4.96 6.52
N TRP A 184 -7.17 4.12 5.49
CA TRP A 184 -6.81 4.59 4.15
C TRP A 184 -7.47 3.76 3.05
N THR A 185 -7.69 4.40 1.90
CA THR A 185 -8.16 3.75 0.68
C THR A 185 -7.47 4.40 -0.51
N ALA A 186 -6.83 3.58 -1.34
CA ALA A 186 -6.16 4.03 -2.55
C ALA A 186 -7.15 4.76 -3.48
N THR A 187 -6.68 5.80 -4.16
CA THR A 187 -7.55 6.83 -4.76
C THR A 187 -8.56 6.27 -5.76
N ALA A 188 -8.14 5.32 -6.63
CA ALA A 188 -9.02 4.70 -7.63
C ALA A 188 -10.12 3.81 -7.01
N TRP A 189 -9.95 3.43 -5.75
CA TRP A 189 -10.84 2.56 -5.00
C TRP A 189 -11.76 3.32 -4.03
N GLN A 190 -11.57 4.63 -3.88
CA GLN A 190 -12.42 5.46 -3.04
C GLN A 190 -13.88 5.44 -3.51
N ARG A 191 -14.81 5.68 -2.58
CA ARG A 191 -16.27 5.66 -2.80
C ARG A 191 -16.84 4.30 -3.23
N ARG A 192 -16.09 3.21 -3.07
CA ARG A 192 -16.55 1.82 -3.29
C ARG A 192 -16.88 1.08 -1.98
N GLY A 193 -16.99 1.79 -0.86
CA GLY A 193 -17.33 1.23 0.44
C GLY A 193 -16.19 0.50 1.17
N ILE A 194 -14.95 0.53 0.67
CA ILE A 194 -13.79 -0.15 1.28
C ILE A 194 -13.54 0.28 2.72
N ALA A 195 -13.35 1.58 2.96
CA ALA A 195 -13.13 2.10 4.32
C ALA A 195 -14.27 1.72 5.28
N ARG A 196 -15.54 1.75 4.81
CA ARG A 196 -16.69 1.32 5.59
C ARG A 196 -16.59 -0.17 5.93
N ARG A 197 -16.31 -1.02 4.94
CA ARG A 197 -16.20 -2.46 5.14
C ARG A 197 -15.07 -2.82 6.11
N LEU A 198 -13.90 -2.19 5.98
CA LEU A 198 -12.78 -2.40 6.90
C LEU A 198 -13.08 -1.91 8.32
N LEU A 199 -13.71 -0.75 8.49
CA LEU A 199 -14.09 -0.25 9.80
C LEU A 199 -15.16 -1.14 10.47
N THR A 200 -16.12 -1.64 9.69
CA THR A 200 -17.10 -2.61 10.17
C THR A 200 -16.43 -3.91 10.59
N GLU A 201 -15.46 -4.40 9.80
CA GLU A 201 -14.68 -5.59 10.16
C GLU A 201 -13.92 -5.37 11.47
N ALA A 202 -13.22 -4.24 11.62
CA ALA A 202 -12.51 -3.88 12.83
C ALA A 202 -13.43 -3.92 14.06
N ARG A 203 -14.56 -3.21 14.00
CA ARG A 203 -15.59 -3.19 15.06
C ARG A 203 -16.24 -4.53 15.35
N SER A 204 -16.16 -5.48 14.42
CA SER A 204 -16.73 -6.82 14.59
C SER A 204 -15.76 -7.78 15.31
N ARG A 205 -14.45 -7.52 15.19
CA ARG A 205 -13.37 -8.35 15.75
C ARG A 205 -12.84 -7.80 17.07
N PHE A 206 -12.82 -6.48 17.17
CA PHE A 206 -12.18 -5.74 18.24
C PHE A 206 -13.20 -4.85 18.94
N PRO A 207 -13.10 -4.66 20.27
CA PRO A 207 -13.95 -3.76 21.03
C PRO A 207 -13.56 -2.30 20.79
N ILE A 208 -13.64 -1.85 19.53
CA ILE A 208 -13.26 -0.49 19.15
C ILE A 208 -14.14 0.53 19.87
N THR A 209 -13.53 1.28 20.76
CA THR A 209 -14.17 2.39 21.48
C THR A 209 -13.77 3.74 20.91
N THR A 210 -12.58 3.83 20.31
CA THR A 210 -11.97 5.11 19.90
C THR A 210 -11.45 5.07 18.46
N VAL A 211 -11.52 6.21 17.78
CA VAL A 211 -10.79 6.48 16.54
C VAL A 211 -9.87 7.66 16.81
N GLU A 212 -8.60 7.56 16.46
CA GLU A 212 -7.60 8.53 16.91
C GLU A 212 -7.65 9.84 16.11
N GLU A 213 -7.59 10.95 16.83
CA GLU A 213 -7.45 12.30 16.26
C GLU A 213 -5.96 12.65 16.04
N PRO A 214 -5.63 13.56 15.11
CA PRO A 214 -6.54 14.37 14.29
C PRO A 214 -7.08 13.68 13.04
N TYR A 215 -8.33 13.99 12.68
CA TYR A 215 -8.92 13.55 11.42
C TYR A 215 -8.60 14.50 10.27
N THR A 216 -8.41 13.93 9.07
CA THR A 216 -8.56 14.72 7.84
C THR A 216 -10.03 15.08 7.63
N GLU A 217 -10.33 16.14 6.85
CA GLU A 217 -11.71 16.52 6.51
C GLU A 217 -12.53 15.36 5.93
N LYS A 218 -11.91 14.57 5.03
CA LYS A 218 -12.53 13.37 4.46
C LYS A 218 -12.76 12.28 5.50
N GLY A 219 -11.82 12.12 6.45
CA GLY A 219 -11.94 11.19 7.57
C GLY A 219 -13.10 11.54 8.48
N ALA A 220 -13.21 12.80 8.90
CA ALA A 220 -14.33 13.28 9.72
C ALA A 220 -15.67 13.09 9.02
N ALA A 221 -15.77 13.44 7.72
CA ALA A 221 -16.98 13.22 6.93
C ALA A 221 -17.35 11.73 6.82
N PHE A 222 -16.35 10.85 6.68
CA PHE A 222 -16.56 9.41 6.63
C PHE A 222 -17.07 8.85 7.97
N LEU A 223 -16.47 9.24 9.09
CA LEU A 223 -16.86 8.78 10.43
C LEU A 223 -18.29 9.24 10.78
N ASN A 224 -18.64 10.48 10.45
CA ASN A 224 -20.01 10.99 10.62
C ASN A 224 -21.05 10.20 9.81
N ALA A 225 -20.66 9.67 8.65
CA ALA A 225 -21.51 8.82 7.81
C ALA A 225 -21.49 7.33 8.18
N CYS A 226 -20.69 6.93 9.18
CA CYS A 226 -20.51 5.56 9.67
C CYS A 226 -20.49 5.55 11.21
N PRO A 227 -21.58 5.97 11.88
CA PRO A 227 -21.62 6.05 13.34
C PRO A 227 -21.26 4.70 13.98
N GLY A 228 -20.59 4.76 15.14
CA GLY A 228 -20.38 3.58 15.98
C GLY A 228 -21.72 2.95 16.36
N LYS A 229 -21.69 1.68 16.76
CA LYS A 229 -22.82 1.15 17.53
C LYS A 229 -22.81 1.91 18.87
N GLU A 230 -23.90 2.61 19.16
CA GLU A 230 -24.19 3.15 20.50
C GLU A 230 -24.30 2.02 21.53
#